data_AF-C9N022-F1
#
_entry.id   AF-C9N022-F1
#
_cell.length_a   1.000
_cell.length_b   1.000
_cell.length_c   1.000
_cell.angle_alpha   90.00
_cell.angle_beta   90.00
_cell.angle_gamma   90.00
#
_symmetry.space_group_name_H-M   'P 1'
#
loop_
_entity.id
_entity.type
_entity.pdbx_description
1 polymer ?
#
loop_
_entity_poly.entity_id
_entity_poly.type
_entity_poly.pdbx_seq_one_letter_code
_entity_poly.pdbx_strand_id
1 'polypeptide(L)'
;MMENKKIDILMATYNGEKYLAEQLDSIINQTYHNWNLLIRDDNSTDRTLEIVQDYQKKDNRIKLLKDNKGNLGIVKNFEELLKNSESEFIMFSDQDDIWIENKLDAYLKTAEKIKTKGFLLHSDAVLFNKNKSDASIRTFISKKAKKRIRKYILQLFCTRSHNFNFKRNKKFYSAFS
;
A
#
# COMPACT_ATOMS: atom_id res chain seq x y z
N MET A 1 22.79 -5.68 6.74
CA MET A 1 21.55 -6.38 7.14
C MET A 1 20.41 -5.39 6.95
N MET A 2 19.29 -5.78 6.32
CA MET A 2 18.15 -4.88 6.08
C MET A 2 17.26 -4.67 7.31
N GLU A 3 17.63 -5.25 8.45
CA GLU A 3 16.91 -5.21 9.74
C GLU A 3 16.74 -3.80 10.33
N ASN A 4 17.38 -2.77 9.77
CA ASN A 4 17.23 -1.38 10.21
C ASN A 4 16.95 -0.40 9.06
N LYS A 5 16.38 -0.89 7.95
CA LYS A 5 16.06 -0.03 6.80
C LYS A 5 14.73 0.68 7.01
N LYS A 6 14.75 2.00 6.93
CA LYS A 6 13.54 2.79 7.03
C LYS A 6 12.70 2.65 5.76
N ILE A 7 11.39 2.45 5.93
CA ILE A 7 10.40 2.43 4.84
C ILE A 7 9.49 3.65 4.98
N ASP A 8 9.33 4.44 3.92
CA ASP A 8 8.23 5.40 3.85
C ASP A 8 7.07 4.76 3.08
N ILE A 9 5.94 4.62 3.76
CA ILE A 9 4.68 4.22 3.16
C ILE A 9 3.98 5.51 2.72
N LEU A 10 3.55 5.58 1.47
CA LEU A 10 2.89 6.74 0.88
C LEU A 10 1.43 6.40 0.63
N MET A 11 0.52 7.23 1.13
CA MET A 11 -0.92 7.04 0.96
C MET A 11 -1.59 8.33 0.51
N ALA A 12 -2.27 8.27 -0.63
CA ALA A 12 -3.19 9.31 -1.07
C ALA A 12 -4.59 8.99 -0.54
N THR A 13 -5.29 9.99 0.00
CA THR A 13 -6.64 9.83 0.55
C THR A 13 -7.62 10.78 -0.11
N TYR A 14 -8.85 10.31 -0.33
CA TYR A 14 -9.98 11.11 -0.82
C TYR A 14 -11.29 10.40 -0.46
N ASN A 15 -12.09 10.99 0.43
CA ASN A 15 -13.37 10.47 0.90
C ASN A 15 -13.30 8.97 1.30
N GLY A 16 -12.30 8.65 2.12
CA GLY A 16 -11.95 7.31 2.59
C GLY A 16 -12.51 6.92 3.95
N GLU A 17 -13.41 7.71 4.55
CA GLU A 17 -13.89 7.55 5.94
C GLU A 17 -14.24 6.09 6.29
N LYS A 18 -14.84 5.40 5.34
CA LYS A 18 -15.36 4.05 5.52
C LYS A 18 -14.29 2.97 5.71
N TYR A 19 -13.13 3.09 5.07
CA TYR A 19 -12.12 2.02 5.01
C TYR A 19 -10.79 2.41 5.64
N LEU A 20 -10.52 3.71 5.75
CA LEU A 20 -9.24 4.24 6.15
C LEU A 20 -8.78 3.72 7.53
N ALA A 21 -9.68 3.70 8.53
CA ALA A 21 -9.32 3.26 9.87
C ALA A 21 -8.77 1.82 9.89
N GLU A 22 -9.45 0.90 9.19
CA GLU A 22 -9.04 -0.49 9.09
C GLU A 22 -7.69 -0.64 8.35
N GLN A 23 -7.49 0.13 7.28
CA GLN A 23 -6.23 0.12 6.56
C GLN A 23 -5.08 0.66 7.43
N LEU A 24 -5.30 1.75 8.16
CA LEU A 24 -4.32 2.31 9.09
C LEU A 24 -3.96 1.32 10.21
N ASP A 25 -4.95 0.64 10.80
CA ASP A 25 -4.72 -0.42 11.78
C ASP A 25 -3.86 -1.55 11.19
N SER A 26 -4.10 -1.94 9.93
CA SER A 26 -3.32 -3.00 9.28
C SER A 26 -1.84 -2.61 9.04
N ILE A 27 -1.56 -1.33 8.82
CA ILE A 27 -0.20 -0.78 8.70
C ILE A 27 0.45 -0.69 10.10
N ILE A 28 -0.28 -0.20 11.10
CA ILE A 28 0.23 -0.09 12.49
C ILE A 28 0.67 -1.46 13.01
N ASN A 29 -0.13 -2.49 12.75
CA ASN A 29 0.09 -3.85 13.21
C ASN A 29 1.11 -4.64 12.37
N GLN A 30 1.88 -4.01 11.49
CA GLN A 30 2.96 -4.70 10.79
C GLN A 30 4.03 -5.20 11.77
N THR A 31 4.52 -6.42 11.55
CA THR A 31 5.60 -7.02 12.38
C THR A 31 6.93 -6.27 12.28
N TYR A 32 7.15 -5.54 11.18
CA TYR A 32 8.28 -4.63 11.02
C TYR A 32 7.87 -3.22 11.45
N HIS A 33 8.67 -2.56 12.28
CA HIS A 33 8.26 -1.30 12.93
C HIS A 33 9.02 -0.05 12.48
N ASN A 34 10.14 -0.19 11.76
CA ASN A 34 10.94 0.96 11.30
C ASN A 34 10.39 1.53 9.98
N TRP A 35 9.23 2.16 10.07
CA TRP A 35 8.56 2.82 8.95
C TRP A 35 7.98 4.18 9.36
N ASN A 36 7.76 5.04 8.37
CA ASN A 36 6.84 6.17 8.47
C ASN A 36 5.65 5.93 7.52
N LEU A 37 4.50 6.51 7.84
CA LEU A 37 3.37 6.63 6.91
C LEU A 37 3.16 8.11 6.60
N LEU A 38 3.39 8.50 5.35
CA LEU A 38 3.10 9.83 4.82
C LEU A 38 1.75 9.79 4.11
N ILE A 39 0.82 10.62 4.56
CA ILE A 39 -0.53 10.71 4.03
C ILE A 39 -0.73 12.08 3.39
N ARG A 40 -1.29 12.13 2.18
CA ARG A 40 -1.80 13.36 1.59
C ARG A 40 -3.29 13.20 1.37
N ASP A 41 -4.07 14.17 1.82
CA ASP A 41 -5.51 14.22 1.58
C ASP A 41 -5.82 15.11 0.39
N ASP A 42 -6.67 14.63 -0.50
CA ASP A 42 -7.02 15.30 -1.76
C ASP A 42 -8.28 16.17 -1.62
N ASN A 43 -8.41 16.85 -0.48
CA ASN A 43 -9.55 17.68 -0.11
C ASN A 43 -10.83 16.87 0.09
N SER A 44 -10.74 15.86 0.98
CA SER A 44 -11.89 15.09 1.44
C SER A 44 -12.94 15.98 2.12
N THR A 45 -14.20 15.62 1.94
CA THR A 45 -15.37 16.30 2.52
C THR A 45 -16.05 15.48 3.61
N ASP A 46 -15.64 14.23 3.79
CA ASP A 46 -16.10 13.34 4.85
C ASP A 46 -15.12 13.36 6.05
N ARG A 47 -15.23 12.40 6.97
CA ARG A 47 -14.39 12.37 8.18
C ARG A 47 -12.98 11.81 7.96
N THR A 48 -12.52 11.68 6.70
CA THR A 48 -11.18 11.16 6.36
C THR A 48 -10.08 11.92 7.11
N LEU A 49 -10.09 13.25 7.06
CA LEU A 49 -9.08 14.07 7.74
C LEU A 49 -9.11 13.93 9.26
N GLU A 50 -10.30 13.84 9.86
CA GLU A 50 -10.47 13.61 11.30
C GLU A 50 -9.84 12.28 11.71
N ILE A 51 -10.12 11.21 10.93
CA ILE A 51 -9.54 9.89 11.15
C ILE A 51 -8.02 9.97 11.09
N VAL A 52 -7.43 10.57 10.05
CA VAL A 52 -5.97 10.70 9.95
C VAL A 52 -5.40 11.40 11.19
N GLN A 53 -5.99 12.53 11.59
CA GLN A 53 -5.53 13.31 12.74
C GLN A 53 -5.59 12.52 14.06
N ASP A 54 -6.63 11.72 14.25
CA ASP A 54 -6.75 10.86 15.44
C ASP A 54 -5.69 9.75 15.44
N TYR A 55 -5.36 9.20 14.28
CA TYR A 55 -4.28 8.22 14.14
C TYR A 55 -2.89 8.85 14.33
N GLN A 56 -2.67 10.10 13.91
CA GLN A 56 -1.42 10.83 14.21
C GLN A 56 -1.19 11.01 15.72
N LYS A 57 -2.26 11.17 16.51
CA LYS A 57 -2.17 11.26 17.98
C LYS A 57 -1.83 9.91 18.63
N LYS A 58 -2.23 8.79 17.99
CA LYS A 58 -2.02 7.43 18.49
C LYS A 58 -0.64 6.88 18.12
N ASP A 59 -0.13 7.22 16.93
CA ASP A 59 1.14 6.71 16.40
C ASP A 59 1.95 7.83 15.72
N ASN A 60 3.11 8.14 16.28
CA ASN A 60 3.98 9.22 15.82
C ASN A 60 4.64 8.95 14.45
N ARG A 61 4.56 7.72 13.93
CA ARG A 61 5.04 7.34 12.60
C ARG A 61 4.11 7.84 11.50
N ILE A 62 2.86 8.18 11.83
CA ILE A 62 1.86 8.66 10.88
C ILE A 62 1.93 10.18 10.76
N LYS A 63 2.09 10.67 9.54
CA LYS A 63 2.26 12.09 9.23
C LYS A 63 1.34 12.50 8.09
N LEU A 64 0.43 13.42 8.36
CA LEU A 64 -0.31 14.14 7.34
C LEU A 64 0.58 15.23 6.73
N LEU A 65 0.77 15.17 5.41
CA LEU A 65 1.40 16.23 4.64
C LEU A 65 0.46 17.43 4.61
N LYS A 66 0.89 18.52 5.23
CA LYS A 66 0.16 19.78 5.22
C LYS A 66 0.60 20.60 4.01
N ASP A 67 -0.29 20.74 3.04
CA ASP A 67 -0.11 21.63 1.89
C ASP A 67 -1.41 22.40 1.59
N ASN A 68 -1.29 23.44 0.76
CA ASN A 68 -2.43 24.27 0.32
C ASN A 68 -2.76 24.04 -1.17
N LYS A 69 -2.46 22.84 -1.70
CA LYS A 69 -2.58 22.54 -3.14
C LYS A 69 -3.98 22.04 -3.54
N GLY A 70 -4.84 21.72 -2.56
CA GLY A 70 -6.20 21.27 -2.80
C GLY A 70 -6.26 19.91 -3.52
N ASN A 71 -7.30 19.72 -4.33
CA ASN A 71 -7.50 18.50 -5.12
C ASN A 71 -6.56 18.47 -6.34
N LEU A 72 -5.67 17.49 -6.39
CA LEU A 72 -4.67 17.29 -7.44
C LEU A 72 -4.89 16.00 -8.24
N GLY A 73 -5.75 15.09 -7.75
CA GLY A 73 -5.91 13.75 -8.31
C GLY A 73 -4.75 12.81 -7.99
N ILE A 74 -4.94 11.53 -8.28
CA ILE A 74 -4.11 10.42 -7.77
C ILE A 74 -2.61 10.58 -8.09
N VAL A 75 -2.26 10.84 -9.35
CA VAL A 75 -0.86 10.90 -9.79
C VAL A 75 -0.10 12.00 -9.06
N LYS A 76 -0.64 13.21 -9.05
CA LYS A 76 -0.01 14.37 -8.41
C LYS A 76 0.03 14.24 -6.89
N ASN A 77 -0.95 13.57 -6.28
CA ASN A 77 -0.89 13.23 -4.86
C ASN A 77 0.39 12.45 -4.52
N PHE A 78 0.63 11.37 -5.26
CA PHE A 78 1.81 10.54 -5.03
C PHE A 78 3.12 11.24 -5.42
N GLU A 79 3.11 12.11 -6.44
CA GLU A 79 4.27 12.96 -6.75
C GLU A 79 4.65 13.86 -5.57
N GLU A 80 3.67 14.46 -4.89
CA GLU A 80 3.91 15.28 -3.71
C GLU A 80 4.39 14.46 -2.51
N LEU A 81 3.83 13.27 -2.30
CA LEU A 81 4.30 12.34 -1.27
C LEU A 81 5.75 11.89 -1.53
N LEU A 82 6.10 11.58 -2.78
CA LEU A 82 7.46 11.18 -3.17
C LEU A 82 8.49 12.28 -2.91
N LYS A 83 8.15 13.54 -3.21
CA LYS A 83 9.03 14.70 -2.94
C LYS A 83 9.34 14.88 -1.46
N ASN A 84 8.46 14.42 -0.58
CA ASN A 84 8.58 14.56 0.88
C ASN A 84 9.06 13.26 1.56
N SER A 85 9.37 12.23 0.77
CA SER A 85 9.92 10.97 1.27
C SER A 85 11.44 10.99 1.21
N GLU A 86 12.07 10.53 2.28
CA GLU A 86 13.53 10.49 2.43
C GLU A 86 14.07 9.07 2.63
N SER A 87 13.18 8.09 2.78
CA SER A 87 13.55 6.69 3.02
C SER A 87 14.11 6.00 1.77
N GLU A 88 15.03 5.06 1.98
CA GLU A 88 15.62 4.22 0.93
C GLU A 88 14.57 3.30 0.26
N PHE A 89 13.57 2.89 1.03
CA PHE A 89 12.46 2.07 0.56
C PHE A 89 11.17 2.87 0.62
N ILE A 90 10.43 2.80 -0.48
CA ILE A 90 9.14 3.47 -0.64
C ILE A 90 8.09 2.41 -0.97
N MET A 91 6.94 2.47 -0.30
CA MET A 91 5.79 1.62 -0.58
C MET A 91 4.54 2.46 -0.78
N PHE A 92 3.84 2.23 -1.88
CA PHE A 92 2.54 2.85 -2.12
C PHE A 92 1.45 2.05 -1.40
N SER A 93 0.49 2.76 -0.83
CA SER A 93 -0.70 2.22 -0.19
C SER A 93 -1.93 2.96 -0.67
N ASP A 94 -2.98 2.20 -0.98
CA ASP A 94 -4.32 2.74 -1.12
C ASP A 94 -4.97 2.85 0.27
N GLN A 95 -6.01 3.69 0.38
CA GLN A 95 -6.73 3.98 1.63
C GLN A 95 -7.75 2.89 2.01
N ASP A 96 -8.10 2.01 1.07
CA ASP A 96 -9.15 0.99 1.17
C ASP A 96 -8.63 -0.45 1.05
N ASP A 97 -7.32 -0.62 1.23
CA ASP A 97 -6.66 -1.92 1.35
C ASP A 97 -6.76 -2.51 2.77
N ILE A 98 -6.31 -3.75 2.93
CA ILE A 98 -5.92 -4.34 4.22
C ILE A 98 -4.60 -5.07 4.02
N TRP A 99 -3.57 -4.69 4.78
CA TRP A 99 -2.27 -5.35 4.71
C TRP A 99 -2.23 -6.61 5.59
N ILE A 100 -1.61 -7.67 5.06
CA ILE A 100 -1.23 -8.83 5.87
C ILE A 100 -0.12 -8.43 6.85
N GLU A 101 -0.18 -8.95 8.06
CA GLU A 101 0.65 -8.54 9.22
C GLU A 101 2.17 -8.52 8.95
N ASN A 102 2.67 -9.42 8.11
CA ASN A 102 4.10 -9.58 7.82
C ASN A 102 4.51 -9.07 6.42
N LYS A 103 3.71 -8.19 5.80
CA LYS A 103 3.96 -7.69 4.43
C LYS A 103 5.32 -7.00 4.34
N LEU A 104 5.62 -6.07 5.26
CA LEU A 104 6.88 -5.32 5.25
C LEU A 104 8.10 -6.25 5.38
N ASP A 105 8.08 -7.18 6.33
CA ASP A 105 9.13 -8.18 6.51
C ASP A 105 9.35 -9.03 5.26
N ALA A 106 8.27 -9.49 4.62
CA ALA A 106 8.35 -10.30 3.42
C ALA A 106 9.02 -9.54 2.26
N TYR A 107 8.68 -8.26 2.11
CA TYR A 107 9.27 -7.38 1.09
C TYR A 107 10.76 -7.14 1.38
N LEU A 108 11.15 -6.80 2.61
CA LEU A 108 12.55 -6.59 2.98
C LEU A 108 13.40 -7.85 2.79
N LYS A 109 12.93 -9.01 3.25
CA LYS A 109 13.62 -10.30 3.06
C LYS A 109 13.83 -10.66 1.59
N THR A 110 12.96 -10.17 0.71
CA THR A 110 13.11 -10.38 -0.74
C THR A 110 14.05 -9.35 -1.35
N ALA A 111 13.95 -8.09 -0.93
CA ALA A 111 14.86 -7.02 -1.32
C ALA A 111 16.32 -7.40 -1.02
N GLU A 112 16.61 -8.06 0.12
CA GLU A 112 17.95 -8.56 0.48
C GLU A 112 18.57 -9.49 -0.56
N LYS A 113 17.73 -10.22 -1.30
CA LYS A 113 18.18 -11.18 -2.31
C LYS A 113 18.49 -10.52 -3.65
N ILE A 114 18.13 -9.25 -3.82
CA ILE A 114 18.30 -8.50 -5.06
C ILE A 114 19.63 -7.75 -5.03
N LYS A 115 20.54 -8.12 -5.93
CA LYS A 115 21.89 -7.53 -6.02
C LYS A 115 21.97 -6.26 -6.86
N THR A 116 20.89 -5.90 -7.56
CA THR A 116 20.81 -4.73 -8.43
C THR A 116 20.14 -3.57 -7.70
N LYS A 117 20.62 -2.35 -7.91
CA LYS A 117 19.91 -1.14 -7.47
C LYS A 117 18.72 -0.84 -8.40
N GLY A 118 17.71 -0.16 -7.89
CA GLY A 118 16.56 0.30 -8.68
C GLY A 118 15.64 -0.84 -9.12
N PHE A 119 15.05 -1.55 -8.16
CA PHE A 119 14.11 -2.64 -8.42
C PHE A 119 12.69 -2.27 -7.96
N LEU A 120 11.71 -3.01 -8.50
CA LEU A 120 10.32 -2.91 -8.08
C LEU A 120 9.87 -4.28 -7.56
N LEU A 121 9.40 -4.31 -6.31
CA LEU A 121 8.76 -5.48 -5.73
C LEU A 121 7.24 -5.29 -5.74
N HIS A 122 6.53 -6.36 -6.05
CA HIS A 122 5.09 -6.40 -5.90
C HIS A 122 4.66 -7.80 -5.45
N SER A 123 3.50 -7.86 -4.79
CA SER A 123 2.81 -9.11 -4.49
C SER A 123 1.54 -9.24 -5.33
N ASP A 124 0.93 -10.41 -5.28
CA ASP A 124 -0.48 -10.52 -5.63
C ASP A 124 -1.35 -9.87 -4.55
N ALA A 125 -2.61 -9.60 -4.88
CA ALA A 125 -3.61 -9.16 -3.93
C ALA A 125 -4.82 -10.08 -3.95
N VAL A 126 -5.49 -10.17 -2.80
CA VAL A 126 -6.76 -10.88 -2.65
C VAL A 126 -7.85 -9.83 -2.64
N LEU A 127 -8.75 -9.88 -3.62
CA LEU A 127 -9.94 -9.07 -3.63
C LEU A 127 -11.00 -9.71 -2.75
N PHE A 128 -11.63 -8.91 -1.91
CA PHE A 128 -12.72 -9.34 -1.05
C PHE A 128 -13.89 -8.35 -1.12
N ASN A 129 -15.10 -8.84 -0.85
CA ASN A 129 -16.29 -7.98 -0.72
C ASN A 129 -16.34 -7.35 0.69
N LYS A 130 -17.32 -6.46 0.94
CA LYS A 130 -17.49 -5.80 2.26
C LYS A 130 -17.60 -6.78 3.44
N ASN A 131 -18.09 -8.00 3.20
CA ASN A 131 -18.27 -9.05 4.22
C ASN A 131 -17.07 -10.00 4.30
N LYS A 132 -16.01 -9.74 3.54
CA LYS A 132 -14.80 -10.58 3.41
C LYS A 132 -15.08 -12.03 2.99
N SER A 133 -16.26 -12.30 2.42
CA SER A 133 -16.72 -13.67 2.15
C SER A 133 -16.32 -14.19 0.77
N ASP A 134 -16.14 -13.29 -0.21
CA ASP A 134 -15.79 -13.64 -1.59
C ASP A 134 -14.34 -13.25 -1.89
N ALA A 135 -13.40 -14.15 -1.62
CA ALA A 135 -11.98 -13.94 -1.90
C ALA A 135 -11.61 -14.39 -3.33
N SER A 136 -11.01 -13.51 -4.14
CA SER A 136 -10.40 -13.89 -5.41
C SER A 136 -9.00 -13.31 -5.56
N ILE A 137 -8.03 -14.14 -5.97
CA ILE A 137 -6.65 -13.71 -6.19
C ILE A 137 -6.56 -13.00 -7.55
N ARG A 138 -5.96 -11.81 -7.57
CA ARG A 138 -5.61 -11.11 -8.81
C ARG A 138 -4.13 -10.75 -8.84
N THR A 139 -3.52 -10.99 -10.00
CA THR A 139 -2.20 -10.46 -10.34
C THR A 139 -2.39 -9.16 -11.14
N PHE A 140 -1.88 -8.05 -10.61
CA PHE A 140 -2.11 -6.72 -11.18
C PHE A 140 -1.10 -6.33 -12.28
N ILE A 141 -0.03 -7.11 -12.47
CA ILE A 141 0.92 -6.82 -13.54
C ILE A 141 0.44 -7.40 -14.87
N SER A 142 0.15 -6.49 -15.81
CA SER A 142 -0.20 -6.86 -17.18
C SER A 142 0.88 -7.75 -17.81
N LYS A 143 0.48 -8.72 -18.64
CA LYS A 143 1.42 -9.57 -19.38
C LYS A 143 2.45 -8.75 -20.19
N LYS A 144 2.05 -7.56 -20.66
CA LYS A 144 2.88 -6.61 -21.41
C LYS A 144 3.93 -5.92 -20.52
N ALA A 145 3.55 -5.49 -19.31
CA ALA A 145 4.47 -4.95 -18.31
C ALA A 145 5.45 -6.02 -17.79
N LYS A 146 4.97 -7.26 -17.53
CA LYS A 146 5.83 -8.41 -17.19
C LYS A 146 6.93 -8.65 -18.23
N LYS A 147 6.64 -8.45 -19.53
CA LYS A 147 7.62 -8.67 -20.61
C LYS A 147 8.67 -7.56 -20.70
N ARG A 148 8.30 -6.30 -20.42
CA ARG A 148 9.21 -5.14 -20.44
C ARG A 148 10.08 -5.00 -19.18
N ILE A 149 9.52 -5.34 -18.01
CA ILE A 149 10.16 -5.13 -16.71
C ILE A 149 10.70 -6.46 -16.14
N ARG A 150 10.73 -7.52 -16.95
CA ARG A 150 11.19 -8.87 -16.57
C ARG A 150 12.60 -8.92 -15.94
N LYS A 151 13.42 -7.90 -16.18
CA LYS A 151 14.76 -7.74 -15.60
C LYS A 151 14.75 -7.23 -14.15
N TYR A 152 13.67 -6.61 -13.68
CA TYR A 152 13.62 -5.85 -12.41
C TYR A 152 12.42 -6.17 -11.50
N ILE A 153 11.55 -7.11 -11.89
CA ILE A 153 10.39 -7.54 -11.09
C ILE A 153 10.66 -8.91 -10.47
N LEU A 154 10.75 -8.95 -9.14
CA LEU A 154 10.47 -10.18 -8.38
C LEU A 154 9.02 -10.12 -7.89
N GLN A 155 8.25 -11.14 -8.25
CA GLN A 155 6.88 -11.34 -7.76
C GLN A 155 6.95 -12.13 -6.44
N LEU A 156 6.51 -11.53 -5.33
CA LEU A 156 6.24 -12.29 -4.11
C LEU A 156 4.82 -12.86 -4.16
N PHE A 157 4.71 -14.17 -3.98
CA PHE A 157 3.45 -14.80 -3.61
C PHE A 157 3.35 -14.81 -2.09
N CYS A 158 2.61 -13.86 -1.52
CA CYS A 158 2.25 -13.92 -0.11
C CYS A 158 0.81 -14.44 -0.01
N THR A 159 0.63 -15.74 -0.15
CA THR A 159 -0.65 -16.40 0.16
C THR A 159 -0.56 -17.01 1.54
N ARG A 160 -1.42 -16.56 2.46
CA ARG A 160 -1.68 -17.29 3.70
C ARG A 160 -2.43 -18.56 3.31
N SER A 161 -1.84 -19.72 3.56
CA SER A 161 -2.35 -21.03 3.19
C SER A 161 -3.67 -21.34 3.89
N HIS A 162 -4.81 -21.09 3.26
CA HIS A 162 -6.04 -21.86 3.49
C HIS A 162 -6.70 -22.14 2.13
N ASN A 163 -6.93 -23.42 1.86
CA ASN A 163 -7.46 -23.97 0.61
C ASN A 163 -8.74 -23.24 0.15
N PHE A 164 -8.65 -22.38 -0.86
CA PHE A 164 -9.82 -21.83 -1.53
C PHE A 164 -9.88 -22.31 -2.98
N ASN A 165 -10.86 -23.19 -3.25
CA ASN A 165 -11.21 -23.67 -4.57
C ASN A 165 -11.83 -22.52 -5.40
N PHE A 166 -11.19 -22.17 -6.51
CA PHE A 166 -11.55 -21.04 -7.36
C PHE A 166 -12.78 -21.37 -8.23
N LYS A 167 -13.91 -20.67 -8.03
CA LYS A 167 -14.97 -20.57 -9.05
C LYS A 167 -14.86 -19.22 -9.76
N ARG A 168 -14.51 -19.31 -11.04
CA ARG A 168 -14.23 -18.21 -11.95
C ARG A 168 -15.56 -17.68 -12.49
N ASN A 169 -16.00 -16.49 -12.05
CA ASN A 169 -16.83 -15.54 -12.81
C ASN A 169 -17.37 -14.46 -11.86
N LYS A 170 -16.84 -13.24 -11.97
CA LYS A 170 -17.59 -11.96 -11.77
C LYS A 170 -16.66 -10.78 -12.09
N LYS A 171 -17.22 -9.79 -12.79
CA LYS A 171 -16.57 -8.50 -13.11
C LYS A 171 -16.38 -7.74 -11.81
N PHE A 172 -15.17 -7.23 -11.58
CA PHE A 172 -14.84 -6.32 -10.49
C PHE A 172 -14.04 -5.16 -11.07
N TYR A 173 -14.44 -3.95 -10.69
CA TYR A 173 -13.78 -2.69 -11.05
C TYR A 173 -12.43 -2.61 -10.33
N SER A 174 -11.40 -2.14 -11.03
CA SER A 174 -10.08 -1.85 -10.46
C SER A 174 -9.76 -0.39 -10.74
N ALA A 175 -9.51 0.39 -9.70
CA ALA A 175 -8.87 1.69 -9.82
C ALA A 175 -7.36 1.45 -10.00
N PHE A 176 -6.96 1.30 -11.26
CA PHE A 176 -5.61 1.63 -11.71
C PHE A 176 -5.84 2.54 -12.91
N SER A 177 -5.64 3.85 -12.72
CA SER A 177 -5.49 4.81 -13.82
C SER A 177 -4.09 5.39 -13.73
#